data_AF-A0A7J8N3S0-F1
#
_entry.id   AF-A0A7J8N3S0-F1
#
_cell.length_a   1.000
_cell.length_b   1.000
_cell.length_c   1.000
_cell.angle_alpha   90.00
_cell.angle_beta   90.00
_cell.angle_gamma   90.00
#
_symmetry.space_group_name_H-M   'P 1'
#
loop_
_entity.id
_entity.type
_entity.pdbx_description
1 polymer ?
#
loop_
_entity_poly.entity_id
_entity_poly.type
_entity_poly.pdbx_seq_one_letter_code
_entity_poly.pdbx_strand_id
1 'polypeptide(L)'
;MLVSFPGQNNMLVLRSFMILFFSCITIKINLCFPSIPSSLKTLSIDGHFDFEQVEHAAKDFGNRYSYLPLAVLYPKSVSDVATTVNHVWQIGGGSELKVAARGHGHSLQGQAQAHRGVVINMESLQGLKMQVYTGNFPYVDVSGGELWINILRQSLKHGLAPKSWTDYLHLTVGGTLSNAGISGQAFRHGPQISNVYQLEVVTGKGEVVNCSEKQNSDLFYSVLGGLGQFGIITRARISLEPAPEM
;
A
#
# COMPACT_ATOMS: atom_id res chain seq x y z
N MET A 1 43.35 0.25 -60.97
CA MET A 1 43.40 1.16 -59.80
C MET A 1 42.58 2.38 -60.16
N LEU A 2 41.31 2.44 -59.75
CA LEU A 2 40.47 3.65 -59.72
C LEU A 2 39.32 3.34 -58.75
N VAL A 3 39.46 3.82 -57.52
CA VAL A 3 38.46 3.66 -56.46
C VAL A 3 37.36 4.69 -56.71
N SER A 4 36.19 4.22 -57.12
CA SER A 4 35.00 5.03 -57.33
C SER A 4 34.42 5.49 -55.98
N PHE A 5 34.45 6.80 -55.73
CA PHE A 5 33.82 7.41 -54.56
C PHE A 5 32.29 7.28 -54.61
N PRO A 6 31.61 7.09 -53.45
CA PRO A 6 30.15 7.01 -53.43
C PRO A 6 29.56 8.36 -53.87
N GLY A 7 28.62 8.32 -54.82
CA GLY A 7 27.91 9.51 -55.28
C GLY A 7 27.21 10.25 -54.14
N GLN A 8 27.15 11.57 -54.25
CA GLN A 8 26.65 12.52 -53.24
C GLN A 8 25.27 12.14 -52.64
N ASN A 9 24.42 11.46 -53.43
CA ASN A 9 23.12 10.94 -52.98
C ASN A 9 23.23 9.78 -51.96
N ASN A 10 24.21 8.89 -52.08
CA ASN A 10 24.40 7.80 -51.12
C ASN A 10 24.83 8.32 -49.75
N MET A 11 25.57 9.43 -49.71
CA MET A 11 26.02 10.06 -48.47
C MET A 11 24.86 10.78 -47.74
N LEU A 12 23.87 11.30 -48.48
CA LEU A 12 22.67 11.90 -47.89
C LEU A 12 21.74 10.85 -47.27
N VAL A 13 21.51 9.73 -47.98
CA VAL A 13 20.68 8.62 -47.48
C VAL A 13 21.31 7.98 -46.23
N LEU A 14 22.63 7.78 -46.21
CA LEU A 14 23.34 7.23 -45.06
C LEU A 14 23.26 8.17 -43.83
N ARG A 15 23.32 9.49 -44.04
CA ARG A 15 23.15 10.50 -42.98
C ARG A 15 21.72 10.49 -42.42
N SER A 16 20.70 10.41 -43.28
CA SER A 16 19.31 10.33 -42.83
C SER A 16 19.02 9.06 -42.03
N PHE A 17 19.56 7.90 -42.45
CA PHE A 17 19.44 6.65 -41.69
C PHE A 17 20.16 6.70 -40.35
N MET A 18 21.37 7.29 -40.29
CA MET A 18 22.08 7.49 -39.03
C MET A 18 21.30 8.41 -38.08
N ILE A 19 20.73 9.52 -38.59
CA ILE A 19 19.90 10.43 -37.78
C ILE A 19 18.65 9.72 -37.25
N LEU A 20 17.95 8.95 -38.08
CA LEU A 20 16.80 8.15 -37.65
C LEU A 20 17.20 7.12 -36.59
N PHE A 21 18.30 6.40 -36.79
CA PHE A 21 18.80 5.40 -35.85
C PHE A 21 19.22 6.02 -34.51
N PHE A 22 19.97 7.14 -34.53
CA PHE A 22 20.33 7.88 -33.32
C PHE A 22 19.11 8.50 -32.63
N SER A 23 18.10 8.97 -33.38
CA SER A 23 16.84 9.47 -32.82
C SER A 23 16.02 8.35 -32.16
N CYS A 24 15.94 7.17 -32.77
CA CYS A 24 15.30 6.00 -32.18
C CYS A 24 16.04 5.49 -30.94
N ILE A 25 17.37 5.58 -30.92
CA ILE A 25 18.19 5.27 -29.75
C ILE A 25 17.98 6.30 -28.64
N THR A 26 17.96 7.60 -28.93
CA THR A 26 17.69 8.63 -27.91
C THR A 26 16.26 8.56 -27.37
N ILE A 27 15.28 8.24 -28.22
CA ILE A 27 13.89 7.97 -27.80
C ILE A 27 13.83 6.74 -26.88
N LYS A 28 14.52 5.64 -27.23
CA LYS A 28 14.61 4.45 -26.37
C LYS A 28 15.37 4.71 -25.07
N ILE A 29 16.42 5.52 -25.09
CA ILE A 29 17.21 5.84 -23.89
C ILE A 29 16.41 6.72 -22.92
N ASN A 30 15.64 7.70 -23.42
CA ASN A 30 14.72 8.49 -22.57
C ASN A 30 13.55 7.65 -22.02
N LEU A 31 13.17 6.56 -22.68
CA LEU A 31 12.18 5.59 -22.18
C LEU A 31 12.79 4.58 -21.18
N CYS A 32 14.12 4.49 -21.06
CA CYS A 32 14.79 3.46 -20.27
C CYS A 32 15.24 3.90 -18.87
N PHE A 33 15.26 5.18 -18.54
CA PHE A 33 15.48 5.62 -17.16
C PHE A 33 14.15 5.79 -16.44
N PRO A 34 13.90 5.08 -15.32
CA PRO A 34 12.81 5.43 -14.43
C PRO A 34 13.06 6.83 -13.90
N SER A 35 12.44 7.84 -14.51
CA SER A 35 12.39 9.16 -13.91
C SER A 35 11.30 9.12 -12.86
N ILE A 36 11.69 9.37 -11.60
CA ILE A 36 10.73 9.72 -10.55
C ILE A 36 9.93 10.91 -11.09
N PRO A 37 8.58 10.81 -11.18
CA PRO A 37 7.78 11.97 -11.55
C PRO A 37 8.16 13.15 -10.65
N SER A 38 8.66 14.24 -11.25
CA SER A 38 9.07 15.43 -10.48
C SER A 38 7.95 15.94 -9.58
N SER A 39 6.71 15.71 -10.00
CA SER A 39 5.49 16.01 -9.27
C SER A 39 5.34 15.27 -7.93
N LEU A 40 5.90 14.06 -7.78
CA LEU A 40 5.90 13.34 -6.49
C LEU A 40 6.81 14.05 -5.47
N LYS A 41 7.94 14.61 -5.92
CA LYS A 41 8.90 15.32 -5.05
C LYS A 41 8.33 16.64 -4.53
N THR A 42 7.38 17.23 -5.25
CA THR A 42 6.75 18.50 -4.91
C THR A 42 5.37 18.33 -4.25
N LEU A 43 4.95 17.09 -3.97
CA LEU A 43 3.64 16.82 -3.39
C LEU A 43 3.59 17.38 -1.96
N SER A 44 2.58 18.17 -1.65
CA SER A 44 2.39 18.74 -0.30
C SER A 44 1.75 17.68 0.60
N ILE A 45 2.54 17.17 1.55
CA ILE A 45 2.17 16.15 2.54
C ILE A 45 2.78 16.48 3.91
N ASP A 46 2.20 15.96 4.98
CA ASP A 46 2.67 16.11 6.37
C ASP A 46 3.88 15.21 6.69
N GLY A 47 3.87 14.02 6.08
CA GLY A 47 4.92 13.02 6.11
C GLY A 47 6.08 13.36 5.18
N HIS A 48 6.72 12.32 4.63
CA HIS A 48 7.77 12.49 3.64
C HIS A 48 7.89 11.26 2.73
N PHE A 49 8.49 11.47 1.56
CA PHE A 49 8.95 10.40 0.69
C PHE A 49 10.45 10.18 0.88
N ASP A 50 10.87 8.93 0.97
CA ASP A 50 12.25 8.51 0.77
C ASP A 50 12.41 7.98 -0.66
N PHE A 51 13.40 8.48 -1.38
CA PHE A 51 13.72 8.10 -2.76
C PHE A 51 15.08 7.38 -2.87
N GLU A 52 15.83 7.31 -1.77
CA GLU A 52 17.20 6.78 -1.74
C GLU A 52 17.27 5.46 -0.99
N GLN A 53 16.73 5.38 0.24
CA GLN A 53 16.83 4.19 1.08
C GLN A 53 15.57 3.31 0.97
N VAL A 54 15.32 2.79 -0.23
CA VAL A 54 14.06 2.10 -0.56
C VAL A 54 14.15 0.57 -0.54
N GLU A 55 15.34 0.01 -0.36
CA GLU A 55 15.62 -1.43 -0.47
C GLU A 55 14.86 -2.27 0.56
N HIS A 56 14.61 -1.70 1.75
CA HIS A 56 13.87 -2.38 2.81
C HIS A 56 12.41 -2.66 2.40
N ALA A 57 11.83 -1.81 1.56
CA ALA A 57 10.46 -1.97 1.03
C ALA A 57 10.40 -2.94 -0.16
N ALA A 58 11.55 -3.32 -0.71
CA ALA A 58 11.66 -4.29 -1.79
C ALA A 58 11.74 -5.75 -1.30
N LYS A 59 11.71 -6.01 0.01
CA LYS A 59 11.74 -7.38 0.56
C LYS A 59 10.48 -7.67 1.37
N ASP A 60 10.14 -8.93 1.51
CA ASP A 60 9.06 -9.40 2.39
C ASP A 60 9.51 -10.66 3.15
N PHE A 61 8.66 -11.15 4.05
CA PHE A 61 8.94 -12.31 4.87
C PHE A 61 9.25 -13.57 4.05
N GLY A 62 8.65 -13.69 2.86
CA GLY A 62 8.93 -14.79 1.95
C GLY A 62 10.38 -14.84 1.48
N ASN A 63 11.07 -13.70 1.39
CA ASN A 63 12.47 -13.59 0.93
C ASN A 63 12.72 -14.26 -0.45
N ARG A 64 11.72 -14.26 -1.33
CA ARG A 64 11.79 -14.86 -2.68
C ARG A 64 11.87 -13.85 -3.81
N TYR A 65 11.25 -12.69 -3.63
CA TYR A 65 11.14 -11.65 -4.65
C TYR A 65 11.67 -10.33 -4.12
N SER A 66 12.30 -9.56 -5.02
CA SER A 66 12.85 -8.24 -4.71
C SER A 66 12.48 -7.22 -5.78
N TYR A 67 11.42 -6.45 -5.52
CA TYR A 67 10.91 -5.43 -6.43
C TYR A 67 11.16 -4.04 -5.85
N LEU A 68 12.20 -3.37 -6.35
CA LEU A 68 12.54 -2.01 -5.95
C LEU A 68 11.43 -1.02 -6.30
N PRO A 69 10.90 -0.26 -5.32
CA PRO A 69 10.03 0.89 -5.59
C PRO A 69 10.85 2.11 -6.00
N LEU A 70 10.18 3.12 -6.55
CA LEU A 70 10.78 4.44 -6.80
C LEU A 70 10.81 5.29 -5.53
N ALA A 71 9.85 5.07 -4.63
CA ALA A 71 9.74 5.84 -3.40
C ALA A 71 9.05 5.03 -2.30
N VAL A 72 9.36 5.37 -1.05
CA VAL A 72 8.61 4.94 0.14
C VAL A 72 7.98 6.17 0.78
N LEU A 73 6.65 6.19 0.87
CA LEU A 73 5.92 7.19 1.64
C LEU A 73 5.89 6.76 3.10
N TYR A 74 6.28 7.67 3.99
CA TYR A 74 6.06 7.57 5.43
C TYR A 74 4.96 8.57 5.82
N PRO A 75 3.67 8.18 5.71
CA PRO A 75 2.57 9.10 5.97
C PRO A 75 2.51 9.47 7.45
N LYS A 76 2.17 10.72 7.76
CA LYS A 76 1.78 11.17 9.12
C LYS A 76 0.28 11.38 9.26
N SER A 77 -0.45 11.42 8.14
CA SER A 77 -1.90 11.57 8.14
C SER A 77 -2.53 10.70 7.06
N VAL A 78 -3.84 10.46 7.20
CA VAL A 78 -4.64 9.83 6.15
C VAL A 78 -4.68 10.71 4.89
N SER A 79 -4.54 12.03 5.05
CA SER A 79 -4.43 12.98 3.95
C SER A 79 -3.19 12.71 3.09
N ASP A 80 -2.06 12.33 3.67
CA ASP A 80 -0.86 11.96 2.89
C ASP A 80 -1.12 10.76 1.98
N VAL A 81 -1.80 9.74 2.51
CA VAL A 81 -2.18 8.54 1.76
C VAL A 81 -3.15 8.90 0.65
N ALA A 82 -4.21 9.64 0.96
CA ALA A 82 -5.23 10.10 0.01
C ALA A 82 -4.64 10.97 -1.10
N THR A 83 -3.82 11.96 -0.74
CA THR A 83 -3.16 12.88 -1.66
C THR A 83 -2.21 12.12 -2.58
N THR A 84 -1.46 11.15 -2.06
CA THR A 84 -0.55 10.32 -2.86
C THR A 84 -1.33 9.44 -3.85
N VAL A 85 -2.36 8.72 -3.39
CA VAL A 85 -3.17 7.87 -4.26
C VAL A 85 -3.89 8.70 -5.32
N ASN A 86 -4.47 9.84 -4.93
CA ASN A 86 -5.10 10.77 -5.86
C ASN A 86 -4.09 11.29 -6.88
N HIS A 87 -2.88 11.66 -6.47
CA HIS A 87 -1.84 12.11 -7.39
C HIS A 87 -1.53 11.04 -8.44
N VAL A 88 -1.32 9.79 -8.04
CA VAL A 88 -1.09 8.68 -8.97
C VAL A 88 -2.29 8.48 -9.90
N TRP A 89 -3.52 8.57 -9.38
CA TRP A 89 -4.74 8.50 -10.17
C TRP A 89 -4.83 9.60 -11.25
N GLN A 90 -4.49 10.85 -10.89
CA GLN A 90 -4.56 12.01 -11.81
C GLN A 90 -3.51 11.97 -12.92
N ILE A 91 -2.38 11.28 -12.75
CA ILE A 91 -1.42 11.07 -13.84
C ILE A 91 -2.08 10.26 -14.98
N GLY A 92 -3.08 9.44 -14.67
CA GLY A 92 -3.89 8.71 -15.64
C GLY A 92 -3.24 7.42 -16.15
N GLY A 93 -3.99 6.68 -16.96
CA GLY A 93 -3.64 5.32 -17.39
C GLY A 93 -2.41 5.17 -18.30
N GLY A 94 -1.77 6.28 -18.69
CA GLY A 94 -0.50 6.24 -19.43
C GLY A 94 0.73 6.02 -18.54
N SER A 95 0.56 6.10 -17.22
CA SER A 95 1.62 5.85 -16.24
C SER A 95 1.60 4.41 -15.73
N GLU A 96 2.78 3.82 -15.58
CA GLU A 96 2.95 2.51 -14.94
C GLU A 96 3.08 2.60 -13.41
N LEU A 97 2.97 3.80 -12.84
CA LEU A 97 3.15 4.04 -11.42
C LEU A 97 2.05 3.35 -10.61
N LYS A 98 2.46 2.45 -9.71
CA LYS A 98 1.57 1.69 -8.82
C LYS A 98 1.78 2.12 -7.38
N VAL A 99 0.77 1.93 -6.56
CA VAL A 99 0.84 2.13 -5.10
C VAL A 99 0.62 0.80 -4.40
N ALA A 100 1.46 0.48 -3.42
CA ALA A 100 1.25 -0.67 -2.53
C ALA A 100 1.27 -0.20 -1.07
N ALA A 101 0.21 -0.51 -0.32
CA ALA A 101 0.24 -0.36 1.13
C ALA A 101 1.02 -1.52 1.75
N ARG A 102 2.01 -1.18 2.57
CA ARG A 102 2.84 -2.14 3.27
C ARG A 102 2.62 -2.02 4.77
N GLY A 103 2.10 -3.09 5.37
CA GLY A 103 2.11 -3.30 6.82
C GLY A 103 3.46 -3.88 7.27
N HIS A 104 3.43 -4.93 8.09
CA HIS A 104 4.64 -5.57 8.64
C HIS A 104 5.43 -6.43 7.64
N GLY A 105 5.21 -6.26 6.33
CA GLY A 105 5.96 -6.97 5.29
C GLY A 105 5.82 -8.50 5.30
N HIS A 106 4.81 -9.05 5.97
CA HIS A 106 4.65 -10.50 6.16
C HIS A 106 4.02 -11.25 4.96
N SER A 107 3.97 -10.58 3.81
CA SER A 107 3.67 -11.21 2.51
C SER A 107 4.78 -12.20 2.13
N LEU A 108 4.48 -13.10 1.19
CA LEU A 108 5.38 -14.20 0.84
C LEU A 108 5.91 -14.13 -0.60
N GLN A 109 5.25 -13.35 -1.47
CA GLN A 109 5.45 -13.36 -2.92
C GLN A 109 5.37 -11.97 -3.54
N GLY A 110 5.75 -10.92 -2.81
CA GLY A 110 5.79 -9.55 -3.33
C GLY A 110 4.48 -8.78 -3.28
N GLN A 111 3.42 -9.29 -2.63
CA GLN A 111 2.11 -8.62 -2.60
C GLN A 111 2.13 -7.22 -1.97
N ALA A 112 3.06 -6.96 -1.03
CA ALA A 112 3.25 -5.67 -0.37
C ALA A 112 4.39 -4.84 -0.98
N GLN A 113 4.82 -5.16 -2.20
CA GLN A 113 5.89 -4.45 -2.93
C GLN A 113 5.29 -3.74 -4.15
N ALA A 114 5.94 -2.67 -4.63
CA ALA A 114 5.53 -1.94 -5.82
C ALA A 114 6.73 -1.72 -6.74
N HIS A 115 6.97 -2.61 -7.71
CA HIS A 115 8.05 -2.44 -8.67
C HIS A 115 7.92 -1.11 -9.40
N ARG A 116 8.95 -0.26 -9.31
CA ARG A 116 8.97 1.09 -9.87
C ARG A 116 7.73 1.92 -9.49
N GLY A 117 7.14 1.64 -8.32
CA GLY A 117 5.97 2.31 -7.78
C GLY A 117 6.28 3.07 -6.50
N VAL A 118 5.22 3.35 -5.74
CA VAL A 118 5.27 3.93 -4.40
C VAL A 118 4.85 2.86 -3.41
N VAL A 119 5.68 2.59 -2.41
CA VAL A 119 5.27 1.81 -1.24
C VAL A 119 4.85 2.77 -0.13
N ILE A 120 3.68 2.56 0.47
CA ILE A 120 3.22 3.32 1.62
C ILE A 120 3.50 2.51 2.88
N ASN A 121 4.38 3.02 3.74
CA ASN A 121 4.67 2.40 5.03
C ASN A 121 3.53 2.69 6.01
N MET A 122 2.61 1.74 6.16
CA MET A 122 1.42 1.93 6.99
C MET A 122 1.73 2.00 8.48
N GLU A 123 2.81 1.36 8.95
CA GLU A 123 3.22 1.42 10.37
C GLU A 123 3.68 2.82 10.80
N SER A 124 4.04 3.70 9.85
CA SER A 124 4.34 5.10 10.17
C SER A 124 3.08 5.98 10.27
N LEU A 125 1.91 5.50 9.86
CA LEU A 125 0.68 6.29 9.82
C LEU A 125 0.31 6.79 11.21
N GLN A 126 0.33 8.12 11.38
CA GLN A 126 -0.06 8.80 12.61
C GLN A 126 -1.49 9.37 12.48
N GLY A 127 -1.91 10.12 13.51
CA GLY A 127 -3.17 10.88 13.52
C GLY A 127 -4.30 10.22 14.31
N LEU A 128 -4.43 8.89 14.26
CA LEU A 128 -5.38 8.17 15.10
C LEU A 128 -4.69 7.60 16.35
N LYS A 129 -5.11 8.07 17.52
CA LYS A 129 -4.79 7.39 18.79
C LYS A 129 -5.74 6.20 18.96
N MET A 130 -5.18 5.03 19.23
CA MET A 130 -5.95 3.83 19.57
C MET A 130 -6.88 4.14 20.76
N GLN A 131 -8.17 3.85 20.61
CA GLN A 131 -9.18 4.11 21.63
C GLN A 131 -10.05 2.88 21.84
N VAL A 132 -10.14 2.46 23.10
CA VAL A 132 -10.98 1.34 23.53
C VAL A 132 -12.27 1.91 24.11
N TYR A 133 -13.39 1.43 23.59
CA TYR A 133 -14.73 1.81 24.02
C TYR A 133 -15.38 0.64 24.75
N THR A 134 -15.73 0.86 26.00
CA THR A 134 -16.40 -0.13 26.86
C THR A 134 -17.92 0.00 26.74
N GLY A 135 -18.65 -1.03 27.19
CA GLY A 135 -20.12 -1.06 27.17
C GLY A 135 -20.66 -2.43 26.73
N ASN A 136 -21.93 -2.48 26.35
CA ASN A 136 -22.59 -3.73 25.93
C ASN A 136 -21.99 -4.33 24.66
N PHE A 137 -21.48 -3.49 23.76
CA PHE A 137 -20.81 -3.88 22.52
C PHE A 137 -19.45 -3.21 22.46
N PRO A 138 -18.45 -3.71 23.23
CA PRO A 138 -17.16 -3.05 23.31
C PRO A 138 -16.40 -3.19 21.98
N TYR A 139 -15.59 -2.18 21.66
CA TYR A 139 -14.78 -2.16 20.45
C TYR A 139 -13.50 -1.34 20.65
N VAL A 140 -12.56 -1.48 19.72
CA VAL A 140 -11.38 -0.64 19.61
C VAL A 140 -11.33 0.01 18.24
N ASP A 141 -11.13 1.34 18.21
CA ASP A 141 -10.78 2.06 16.99
C ASP A 141 -9.27 2.16 16.89
N VAL A 142 -8.71 1.73 15.76
CA VAL A 142 -7.27 1.56 15.58
C VAL A 142 -6.81 1.81 14.15
N SER A 143 -5.57 2.27 13.97
CA SER A 143 -4.95 2.48 12.66
C SER A 143 -4.83 1.16 11.90
N GLY A 144 -5.01 1.20 10.58
CA GLY A 144 -4.77 0.04 9.71
C GLY A 144 -3.30 -0.43 9.72
N GLY A 145 -2.37 0.46 10.09
CA GLY A 145 -0.96 0.14 10.28
C GLY A 145 -0.60 -0.42 11.66
N GLU A 146 -1.52 -0.48 12.61
CA GLU A 146 -1.22 -0.96 13.96
C GLU A 146 -1.06 -2.48 14.00
N LEU A 147 -0.19 -2.96 14.89
CA LEU A 147 0.03 -4.39 15.13
C LEU A 147 -0.98 -4.97 16.13
N TRP A 148 -1.44 -6.21 15.89
CA TRP A 148 -2.36 -6.91 16.79
C TRP A 148 -1.85 -7.05 18.22
N ILE A 149 -0.53 -7.21 18.42
CA ILE A 149 0.08 -7.26 19.75
C ILE A 149 -0.16 -5.98 20.57
N ASN A 150 -0.19 -4.81 19.93
CA ASN A 150 -0.43 -3.55 20.61
C ASN A 150 -1.90 -3.38 20.97
N ILE A 151 -2.80 -3.87 20.12
CA ILE A 151 -4.24 -3.92 20.39
C ILE A 151 -4.53 -4.81 21.59
N LEU A 152 -3.90 -5.98 21.66
CA LEU A 152 -4.00 -6.87 22.82
C LEU A 152 -3.57 -6.14 24.09
N ARG A 153 -2.35 -5.58 24.10
CA ARG A 153 -1.80 -4.87 25.27
C ARG A 153 -2.69 -3.71 25.72
N GLN A 154 -3.27 -2.95 24.79
CA GLN A 154 -4.11 -1.82 25.13
C GLN A 154 -5.49 -2.27 25.62
N SER A 155 -6.11 -3.26 24.96
CA SER A 155 -7.45 -3.76 25.32
C SER A 155 -7.44 -4.44 26.70
N LEU A 156 -6.36 -5.15 27.04
CA LEU A 156 -6.21 -5.81 28.35
C LEU A 156 -6.23 -4.81 29.51
N LYS A 157 -5.81 -3.55 29.32
CA LYS A 157 -5.93 -2.49 30.36
C LYS A 157 -7.38 -2.19 30.73
N HIS A 158 -8.33 -2.61 29.89
CA HIS A 158 -9.77 -2.47 30.09
C HIS A 158 -10.45 -3.82 30.38
N GLY A 159 -9.68 -4.90 30.58
CA GLY A 159 -10.23 -6.25 30.75
C GLY A 159 -10.92 -6.78 29.49
N LEU A 160 -10.50 -6.32 28.31
CA LEU A 160 -11.09 -6.67 27.02
C LEU A 160 -10.05 -7.24 26.06
N ALA A 161 -10.51 -7.99 25.06
CA ALA A 161 -9.67 -8.55 24.00
C ALA A 161 -10.46 -8.72 22.69
N PRO A 162 -9.81 -8.65 21.51
CA PRO A 162 -10.38 -9.15 20.25
C PRO A 162 -10.81 -10.62 20.34
N LYS A 163 -11.90 -10.96 19.65
CA LYS A 163 -12.51 -12.31 19.68
C LYS A 163 -11.81 -13.32 18.76
N SER A 164 -11.17 -12.81 17.70
CA SER A 164 -10.56 -13.62 16.64
C SER A 164 -9.15 -13.11 16.35
N TRP A 165 -8.22 -14.04 16.16
CA TRP A 165 -6.79 -13.76 16.13
C TRP A 165 -6.12 -14.33 14.88
N THR A 166 -4.84 -14.02 14.76
CA THR A 166 -3.87 -14.75 13.95
C THR A 166 -2.87 -15.42 14.89
N ASP A 167 -2.25 -16.52 14.45
CA ASP A 167 -1.27 -17.24 15.29
C ASP A 167 -0.01 -16.39 15.59
N TYR A 168 0.24 -15.35 14.79
CA TYR A 168 1.35 -14.42 14.97
C TYR A 168 0.86 -12.97 15.09
N LEU A 169 1.14 -12.32 16.22
CA LEU A 169 0.53 -11.03 16.55
C LEU A 169 1.29 -9.78 16.04
N HIS A 170 2.48 -9.94 15.46
CA HIS A 170 3.21 -8.83 14.82
C HIS A 170 2.81 -8.74 13.34
N LEU A 171 1.50 -8.65 13.12
CA LEU A 171 0.87 -8.41 11.82
C LEU A 171 0.00 -7.17 11.95
N THR A 172 -0.10 -6.38 10.88
CA THR A 172 -0.93 -5.17 10.92
C THR A 172 -2.41 -5.49 10.72
N VAL A 173 -3.28 -4.67 11.30
CA VAL A 173 -4.74 -4.75 11.14
C VAL A 173 -5.13 -4.78 9.66
N GLY A 174 -4.72 -3.77 8.88
CA GLY A 174 -5.06 -3.66 7.47
C GLY A 174 -4.57 -4.85 6.64
N GLY A 175 -3.39 -5.39 6.95
CA GLY A 175 -2.83 -6.55 6.25
C GLY A 175 -3.64 -7.82 6.47
N THR A 176 -3.98 -8.12 7.73
CA THR A 176 -4.78 -9.30 8.07
C THR A 176 -6.22 -9.21 7.56
N LEU A 177 -6.87 -8.04 7.70
CA LEU A 177 -8.22 -7.80 7.21
C LEU A 177 -8.31 -7.80 5.67
N SER A 178 -7.23 -7.47 4.97
CA SER A 178 -7.16 -7.61 3.51
C SER A 178 -7.06 -9.08 3.05
N ASN A 179 -6.85 -10.03 3.97
CA ASN A 179 -6.83 -11.47 3.68
C ASN A 179 -8.02 -12.19 4.33
N ALA A 180 -7.98 -12.35 5.64
CA ALA A 180 -9.07 -12.91 6.46
C ALA A 180 -8.73 -12.77 7.95
N GLY A 181 -7.52 -13.20 8.32
CA GLY A 181 -7.08 -13.32 9.72
C GLY A 181 -7.70 -14.53 10.40
N ILE A 182 -7.01 -15.66 10.38
CA ILE A 182 -7.52 -16.94 10.87
C ILE A 182 -6.58 -17.48 11.95
N SER A 183 -7.17 -18.03 13.01
CA SER A 183 -6.53 -18.81 14.07
C SER A 183 -7.58 -19.73 14.71
N GLY A 184 -7.23 -20.37 15.82
CA GLY A 184 -8.03 -21.36 16.52
C GLY A 184 -9.39 -20.86 17.05
N GLN A 185 -9.68 -19.56 17.06
CA GLN A 185 -10.97 -19.02 17.51
C GLN A 185 -11.98 -18.89 16.36
N ALA A 186 -11.53 -19.05 15.11
CA ALA A 186 -12.35 -18.80 13.93
C ALA A 186 -13.54 -19.76 13.80
N PHE A 187 -13.47 -20.97 14.36
CA PHE A 187 -14.61 -21.90 14.37
C PHE A 187 -15.81 -21.38 15.16
N ARG A 188 -15.60 -20.48 16.14
CA ARG A 188 -16.64 -19.92 17.00
C ARG A 188 -16.99 -18.49 16.61
N HIS A 189 -15.99 -17.66 16.34
CA HIS A 189 -16.16 -16.22 16.12
C HIS A 189 -16.02 -15.80 14.64
N GLY A 190 -15.72 -16.75 13.74
CA GLY A 190 -15.30 -16.43 12.38
C GLY A 190 -13.88 -15.84 12.32
N PRO A 191 -13.33 -15.61 11.11
CA PRO A 191 -12.06 -14.91 10.93
C PRO A 191 -12.13 -13.46 11.44
N GLN A 192 -10.99 -12.76 11.50
CA GLN A 192 -10.92 -11.36 11.91
C GLN A 192 -11.82 -10.46 11.07
N ILE A 193 -11.94 -10.73 9.76
CA ILE A 193 -12.85 -10.00 8.87
C ILE A 193 -14.34 -10.09 9.26
N SER A 194 -14.75 -11.09 10.06
CA SER A 194 -16.11 -11.20 10.59
C SER A 194 -16.32 -10.43 11.90
N ASN A 195 -15.29 -9.80 12.45
CA ASN A 195 -15.28 -9.16 13.76
C ASN A 195 -14.96 -7.66 13.67
N VAL A 196 -15.33 -7.02 12.56
CA VAL A 196 -15.12 -5.59 12.29
C VAL A 196 -16.47 -4.90 12.13
N TYR A 197 -16.68 -3.76 12.79
CA TYR A 197 -17.92 -3.00 12.68
C TYR A 197 -17.87 -1.90 11.62
N GLN A 198 -16.69 -1.30 11.40
CA GLN A 198 -16.51 -0.16 10.51
C GLN A 198 -15.06 -0.09 10.03
N LEU A 199 -14.86 0.43 8.83
CA LEU A 199 -13.56 0.74 8.24
C LEU A 199 -13.52 2.18 7.74
N GLU A 200 -12.34 2.78 7.77
CA GLU A 200 -11.99 3.95 6.97
C GLU A 200 -11.01 3.51 5.89
N VAL A 201 -11.31 3.86 4.64
CA VAL A 201 -10.60 3.36 3.45
C VAL A 201 -10.26 4.54 2.55
N VAL A 202 -9.00 4.62 2.11
CA VAL A 202 -8.60 5.46 0.97
C VAL A 202 -8.79 4.65 -0.31
N THR A 203 -9.74 5.02 -1.16
CA THR A 203 -10.03 4.31 -2.42
C THR A 203 -8.92 4.49 -3.44
N GLY A 204 -8.95 3.74 -4.55
CA GLY A 204 -8.02 3.91 -5.67
C GLY A 204 -8.06 5.29 -6.35
N LYS A 205 -9.06 6.11 -6.06
CA LYS A 205 -9.18 7.51 -6.52
C LYS A 205 -8.61 8.52 -5.51
N GLY A 206 -8.17 8.05 -4.35
CA GLY A 206 -7.72 8.87 -3.23
C GLY A 206 -8.86 9.46 -2.40
N GLU A 207 -10.07 8.92 -2.47
CA GLU A 207 -11.20 9.36 -1.64
C GLU A 207 -11.15 8.68 -0.28
N VAL A 208 -11.33 9.43 0.81
CA VAL A 208 -11.43 8.88 2.17
C VAL A 208 -12.90 8.53 2.45
N VAL A 209 -13.19 7.24 2.59
CA VAL A 209 -14.55 6.73 2.75
C VAL A 209 -14.67 5.93 4.06
N ASN A 210 -15.64 6.30 4.89
CA ASN A 210 -16.07 5.45 6.00
C ASN A 210 -17.11 4.45 5.49
N CYS A 211 -16.92 3.17 5.82
CA CYS A 211 -17.82 2.10 5.39
C CYS A 211 -18.09 1.08 6.52
N SER A 212 -19.28 0.50 6.51
CA SER A 212 -19.80 -0.51 7.44
C SER A 212 -20.88 -1.32 6.72
N GLU A 213 -21.45 -2.31 7.38
CA GLU A 213 -22.61 -3.05 6.84
C GLU A 213 -23.80 -2.15 6.48
N LYS A 214 -23.93 -0.98 7.12
CA LYS A 214 -25.06 -0.06 6.94
C LYS A 214 -24.72 1.19 6.12
N GLN A 215 -23.46 1.41 5.78
CA GLN A 215 -22.99 2.60 5.07
C GLN A 215 -21.88 2.21 4.10
N ASN A 216 -22.04 2.50 2.80
CA ASN A 216 -21.06 2.11 1.77
C ASN A 216 -20.73 0.60 1.86
N SER A 217 -21.75 -0.24 2.02
CA SER A 217 -21.63 -1.68 2.31
C SER A 217 -20.83 -2.43 1.25
N ASP A 218 -20.98 -2.07 -0.02
CA ASP A 218 -20.28 -2.71 -1.12
C ASP A 218 -18.77 -2.54 -0.97
N LEU A 219 -18.31 -1.34 -0.60
CA LEU A 219 -16.90 -1.09 -0.29
C LEU A 219 -16.46 -1.88 0.96
N PHE A 220 -17.28 -1.87 2.02
CA PHE A 220 -16.97 -2.58 3.27
C PHE A 220 -16.71 -4.07 3.03
N TYR A 221 -17.59 -4.75 2.30
CA TYR A 221 -17.41 -6.16 1.99
C TYR A 221 -16.31 -6.40 0.94
N SER A 222 -16.09 -5.46 0.00
CA SER A 222 -15.04 -5.61 -1.01
C SER A 222 -13.64 -5.55 -0.41
N VAL A 223 -13.39 -4.69 0.59
CA VAL A 223 -12.05 -4.55 1.19
C VAL A 223 -11.70 -5.68 2.15
N LEU A 224 -12.69 -6.30 2.81
CA LEU A 224 -12.50 -7.44 3.70
C LEU A 224 -12.17 -8.69 2.88
N GLY A 225 -10.92 -9.15 2.98
CA GLY A 225 -10.39 -10.19 2.08
C GLY A 225 -10.11 -9.71 0.65
N GLY A 226 -10.13 -8.38 0.43
CA GLY A 226 -10.00 -7.77 -0.89
C GLY A 226 -8.58 -7.65 -1.42
N LEU A 227 -7.57 -8.21 -0.73
CA LEU A 227 -6.16 -8.20 -1.13
C LEU A 227 -5.62 -6.79 -1.48
N GLY A 228 -6.14 -5.76 -0.79
CA GLY A 228 -5.78 -4.36 -1.02
C GLY A 228 -6.23 -3.77 -2.36
N GLN A 229 -7.11 -4.45 -3.11
CA GLN A 229 -7.47 -4.04 -4.49
C GLN A 229 -8.42 -2.85 -4.56
N PHE A 230 -9.27 -2.67 -3.55
CA PHE A 230 -10.32 -1.65 -3.58
C PHE A 230 -9.96 -0.38 -2.80
N GLY A 231 -8.85 -0.41 -2.06
CA GLY A 231 -8.35 0.71 -1.30
C GLY A 231 -7.44 0.30 -0.14
N ILE A 232 -6.95 1.31 0.57
CA ILE A 232 -6.05 1.18 1.71
C ILE A 232 -6.87 1.39 2.98
N ILE A 233 -6.94 0.38 3.84
CA ILE A 233 -7.58 0.49 5.16
C ILE A 233 -6.70 1.37 6.06
N THR A 234 -7.20 2.55 6.44
CA THR A 234 -6.49 3.50 7.32
C THR A 234 -6.96 3.42 8.77
N ARG A 235 -8.20 2.97 9.00
CA ARG A 235 -8.74 2.71 10.34
C ARG A 235 -9.68 1.52 10.32
N ALA A 236 -9.71 0.75 11.41
CA ALA A 236 -10.71 -0.26 11.66
C ALA A 236 -11.32 -0.12 13.06
N ARG A 237 -12.61 -0.42 13.15
CA ARG A 237 -13.34 -0.61 14.41
C ARG A 237 -13.51 -2.10 14.66
N ILE A 238 -12.77 -2.66 15.60
CA ILE A 238 -12.74 -4.10 15.86
C ILE A 238 -13.58 -4.44 17.10
N SER A 239 -14.40 -5.48 16.98
CA SER A 239 -15.22 -6.02 18.07
C SER A 239 -14.36 -6.61 19.19
N LEU A 240 -14.69 -6.29 20.44
CA LEU A 240 -14.03 -6.83 21.62
C LEU A 240 -15.00 -7.72 22.43
N GLU A 241 -14.43 -8.51 23.33
CA GLU A 241 -15.13 -9.26 24.38
C GLU A 241 -14.36 -9.17 25.70
N PRO A 242 -14.97 -9.54 26.85
CA PRO A 242 -14.25 -9.70 28.11
C PRO A 242 -13.05 -10.62 27.94
N ALA A 243 -11.87 -10.14 28.33
CA ALA A 243 -10.67 -10.97 28.35
C ALA A 243 -10.79 -11.99 29.50
N PRO A 244 -10.40 -13.26 29.29
CA PRO A 244 -10.31 -14.22 30.38
C PRO A 244 -9.25 -13.75 31.39
N GLU A 245 -9.49 -14.05 32.66
CA GLU A 245 -8.48 -13.86 33.71
C GLU A 245 -7.29 -14.80 33.46
N MET A 246 -6.07 -14.31 33.69
CA MET A 246 -4.85 -15.14 33.69
C MET A 246 -4.70 -15.88 35.01
#